data_AF-A0A645E759-F1
#
_entry.id   AF-A0A645E759-F1
#
_cell.length_a   1.000
_cell.length_b   1.000
_cell.length_c   1.000
_cell.angle_alpha   90.00
_cell.angle_beta   90.00
_cell.angle_gamma   90.00
#
_symmetry.space_group_name_H-M   'P 1'
#
loop_
_entity.id
_entity.type
_entity.pdbx_description
1 polymer ?
#
loop_
_entity_poly.entity_id
_entity_poly.type
_entity_poly.pdbx_seq_one_letter_code
_entity_poly.pdbx_strand_id
1 'polypeptide(L)' 'MDELLRIVRGRRLSLRELLSDRNPKTLIVTLLALLEMSRLGMVHIIQTETLGGVEIAAD' A
#
# COMPACT_ATOMS: atom_id res chain seq x y z
N MET A 1 -4.17 -6.56 -9.10
CA MET A 1 -4.93 -6.26 -7.87
C MET A 1 -4.84 -7.43 -6.90
N ASP A 2 -5.14 -8.66 -7.34
CA ASP A 2 -4.96 -9.89 -6.54
C ASP A 2 -3.55 -10.09 -5.99
N GLU A 3 -2.53 -9.77 -6.80
CA GLU A 3 -1.13 -9.92 -6.37
C GLU A 3 -0.76 -8.98 -5.22
N LEU A 4 -1.26 -7.73 -5.22
CA LEU A 4 -0.98 -6.79 -4.15
C LEU A 4 -1.71 -7.19 -2.87
N LEU A 5 -2.98 -7.59 -2.98
CA LEU A 5 -3.77 -8.13 -1.88
C LEU A 5 -3.08 -9.33 -1.24
N ARG A 6 -2.54 -10.27 -2.04
CA ARG A 6 -1.80 -11.42 -1.52
C ARG A 6 -0.57 -11.02 -0.71
N ILE A 7 0.07 -9.90 -1.05
CA ILE A 7 1.26 -9.39 -0.34
C ILE A 7 0.87 -8.73 1.00
N VAL A 8 -0.24 -7.98 1.02
CA VAL A 8 -0.62 -7.18 2.20
C VAL A 8 -1.54 -7.91 3.20
N ARG A 9 -2.23 -8.97 2.77
CA ARG A 9 -3.21 -9.67 3.61
C ARG A 9 -2.59 -10.25 4.89
N GLY A 10 -3.21 -9.97 6.03
CA GLY A 10 -2.77 -10.46 7.34
C GLY A 10 -1.46 -9.84 7.84
N ARG A 11 -1.00 -8.74 7.21
CA ARG A 11 0.24 -8.05 7.59
C ARG A 11 0.03 -6.55 7.65
N ARG A 12 0.80 -5.90 8.52
CA ARG A 12 1.06 -4.46 8.48
C ARG A 12 2.41 -4.27 7.80
N LEU A 13 2.44 -3.55 6.70
CA LEU A 13 3.64 -3.31 5.89
C LEU A 13 3.81 -1.83 5.64
N SER A 14 5.05 -1.35 5.66
CA SER A 14 5.34 0.00 5.20
C SER A 14 5.27 0.07 3.67
N LEU A 15 4.88 1.23 3.15
CA LEU A 15 4.89 1.50 1.72
C LEU A 15 6.31 1.35 1.14
N ARG A 16 7.35 1.68 1.92
CA ARG A 16 8.74 1.49 1.51
C ARG A 16 9.06 0.02 1.28
N GLU A 17 8.67 -0.86 2.20
CA GLU A 17 8.87 -2.31 2.07
C GLU A 17 8.14 -2.89 0.85
N LEU A 18 6.93 -2.40 0.57
CA LEU A 18 6.15 -2.81 -0.61
C LEU A 18 6.83 -2.43 -1.94
N LEU A 19 7.68 -1.41 -1.91
CA LEU A 19 8.31 -0.79 -3.08
C LEU A 19 9.80 -1.09 -3.22
N SER A 20 10.41 -1.82 -2.27
CA SER A 20 11.86 -2.05 -2.15
C SER A 20 12.55 -2.50 -3.45
N ASP A 21 11.82 -3.20 -4.32
CA ASP A 21 12.32 -3.77 -5.58
C ASP A 21 11.73 -3.13 -6.85
N ARG A 22 11.04 -1.99 -6.73
CA ARG A 22 10.20 -1.46 -7.81
C ARG A 22 10.78 -0.18 -8.45
N ASN A 23 10.68 -0.12 -9.78
CA ASN A 23 11.00 1.07 -10.58
C ASN A 23 10.18 2.28 -10.09
N PRO A 24 10.73 3.51 -10.07
CA PRO A 24 9.99 4.73 -9.71
C PRO A 24 8.65 4.92 -10.44
N LYS A 25 8.50 4.44 -11.69
CA LYS A 25 7.22 4.49 -12.40
C LYS A 25 6.14 3.60 -11.77
N THR A 26 6.55 2.53 -11.10
CA THR A 26 5.67 1.59 -10.41
C THR A 26 5.16 2.15 -9.08
N LEU A 27 5.86 3.13 -8.49
CA LEU A 27 5.40 3.82 -7.27
C LEU A 27 4.01 4.42 -7.45
N ILE A 28 3.83 5.23 -8.50
CA ILE A 28 2.56 5.95 -8.73
C ILE A 28 1.42 4.94 -8.93
N VAL A 29 1.64 3.92 -9.77
CA VAL A 29 0.62 2.89 -10.04
C VAL A 29 0.28 2.10 -8.76
N THR A 30 1.28 1.77 -7.94
CA THR A 30 1.08 1.06 -6.67
C THR A 30 0.28 1.93 -5.69
N LEU A 31 0.58 3.22 -5.62
CA LEU A 31 -0.14 4.17 -4.77
C LEU A 31 -1.60 4.31 -5.20
N LEU A 32 -1.85 4.47 -6.51
CA LEU A 32 -3.20 4.54 -7.07
C LEU A 32 -4.00 3.25 -6.79
N ALA A 33 -3.36 2.09 -6.93
CA ALA A 33 -3.98 0.81 -6.60
C ALA A 33 -4.34 0.69 -5.12
N LEU A 34 -3.44 1.10 -4.21
CA LEU A 34 -3.68 1.12 -2.76
C LEU A 34 -4.85 2.03 -2.39
N LEU A 35 -4.94 3.22 -3.00
CA LEU A 35 -6.04 4.15 -2.79
C LEU A 35 -7.38 3.55 -3.23
N GLU A 36 -7.41 2.89 -4.40
CA GLU A 36 -8.62 2.22 -4.89
C GLU A 36 -9.04 1.06 -3.99
N MET A 37 -8.09 0.25 -3.52
CA MET A 37 -8.39 -0.84 -2.57
C MET A 37 -8.87 -0.32 -1.22
N SER A 38 -8.35 0.83 -0.76
CA SER A 38 -8.82 1.47 0.46
C SER A 38 -10.23 2.02 0.29
N ARG A 39 -10.53 2.62 -0.87
CA ARG A 39 -11.89 3.04 -1.24
C ARG A 39 -12.89 1.88 -1.23
N LEU A 40 -12.45 0.67 -1.58
CA LEU A 40 -13.25 -0.55 -1.57
C LEU A 40 -13.30 -1.24 -0.19
N GLY A 41 -12.63 -0.70 0.83
CA GLY A 41 -12.59 -1.28 2.18
C GLY A 41 -11.71 -2.53 2.30
N MET A 42 -10.82 -2.78 1.34
CA MET A 42 -9.95 -3.95 1.33
C MET A 42 -8.64 -3.73 2.10
N VAL A 43 -8.20 -2.48 2.21
CA VAL A 43 -6.98 -2.10 2.94
C VAL A 43 -7.18 -0.79 3.71
N HIS A 44 -6.48 -0.66 4.84
CA HIS A 44 -6.36 0.55 5.63
C HIS A 44 -5.00 1.20 5.39
N ILE A 45 -5.02 2.45 4.95
CA ILE A 45 -3.81 3.28 4.78
C ILE A 45 -3.68 4.15 6.03
N ILE A 46 -2.52 4.09 6.68
CA ILE A 46 -2.23 4.80 7.92
C ILE A 46 -1.05 5.74 7.68
N GLN A 47 -1.25 7.04 7.91
CA GLN A 47 -0.22 8.08 7.83
C GLN A 47 -0.46 9.10 8.93
N THR A 48 0.52 9.28 9.83
CA THR A 48 0.39 10.14 11.02
C THR A 48 0.69 11.60 10.74
N GLU A 49 1.43 11.89 9.68
CA GLU A 49 1.83 13.25 9.28
C GLU A 49 1.94 13.36 7.75
N THR A 50 1.71 14.56 7.22
CA THR A 50 1.82 14.84 5.78
C THR A 50 3.22 14.50 5.26
N LEU A 51 3.30 13.70 4.20
CA LEU A 51 4.56 13.20 3.61
C LEU A 51 5.41 12.33 4.55
N GLY A 52 4.87 11.94 5.71
CA GLY A 52 5.50 11.00 6.62
C GLY A 52 5.40 9.55 6.14
N GLY A 53 5.79 8.64 7.02
CA GLY A 53 5.68 7.20 6.79
C GLY A 53 4.25 6.78 6.46
N VAL A 54 4.11 5.87 5.50
CA VAL A 54 2.82 5.27 5.11
C VAL A 54 2.87 3.80 5.45
N GLU A 55 1.90 3.33 6.20
CA GLU A 55 1.68 1.93 6.51
C GLU A 55 0.38 1.44 5.86
N ILE A 56 0.37 0.18 5.43
CA ILE A 56 -0.77 -0.51 4.85
C ILE A 56 -1.11 -1.69 5.75
N ALA A 57 -2.36 -1.77 6.19
CA ALA A 57 -2.92 -2.91 6.89
C ALA A 57 -4.06 -3.51 6.05
N ALA A 58 -4.14 -4.83 5.98
CA ALA A 58 -5.24 -5.54 5.34
C ALA A 58 -5.62 -6.74 6.23
N ASP A 59 -6.88 -6.77 6.66
CA ASP A 59 -7.43 -7.84 7.49
C ASP A 59 -7.59 -9.17 6.72
#